data_AF-A0A958RL64-F1
#
_entry.id   AF-A0A958RL64-F1
#
_cell.length_a   1.000
_cell.length_b   1.000
_cell.length_c   1.000
_cell.angle_alpha   90.00
_cell.angle_beta   90.00
_cell.angle_gamma   90.00
#
_symmetry.space_group_name_H-M   'P 1'
#
loop_
_entity.id
_entity.type
_entity.pdbx_description
1 polymer ?
#
loop_
_entity_poly.entity_id
_entity_poly.type
_entity_poly.pdbx_seq_one_letter_code
_entity_poly.pdbx_strand_id
1 'polypeptide(L)'
;MGRFKNKLKIGTAALVVVVALPAFAVDLTAETVLIKKLQNVLARLPENDPSRKDMVLRLADLHAERARLLSVNELEKGCTECNAGTEDRQQAIGLYEKILRTNDGADKGAVYTQLRHLYEMVGEKSKAITAYGYILKNSQDPVAIGEAHLSMGEIYFRQGDFRNAIPHYEKVMAN
;
A
#
# COMPACT_ATOMS: atom_id res chain seq x y z
N MET A 1 59.96 49.70 -7.31
CA MET A 1 60.36 48.54 -6.49
C MET A 1 59.36 48.38 -5.35
N GLY A 2 58.69 47.22 -5.23
CA GLY A 2 58.00 46.80 -3.99
C GLY A 2 56.48 47.02 -3.87
N ARG A 3 55.66 46.29 -4.63
CA ARG A 3 54.33 45.80 -4.17
C ARG A 3 54.55 44.47 -3.41
N PHE A 4 53.57 44.04 -2.60
CA PHE A 4 53.43 42.78 -1.80
C PHE A 4 53.54 43.01 -0.28
N LYS A 5 52.64 42.56 0.62
CA LYS A 5 51.64 41.47 0.59
C LYS A 5 50.43 41.82 1.47
N ASN A 6 49.23 41.72 0.89
CA ASN A 6 47.99 41.56 1.65
C ASN A 6 47.79 40.05 1.87
N LYS A 7 47.81 39.56 3.11
CA LYS A 7 47.56 38.15 3.43
C LYS A 7 46.07 37.97 3.69
N LEU A 8 45.31 37.64 2.64
CA LEU A 8 43.95 37.14 2.76
C LEU A 8 44.03 35.66 3.18
N LYS A 9 43.59 35.34 4.40
CA LYS A 9 43.47 33.97 4.88
C LYS A 9 42.32 33.30 4.13
N ILE A 10 42.64 32.31 3.30
CA ILE A 10 41.67 31.44 2.64
C ILE A 10 41.11 30.52 3.73
N GLY A 11 39.88 30.80 4.16
CA GLY A 11 39.10 29.89 4.97
C GLY A 11 38.77 28.66 4.13
N THR A 12 39.16 27.49 4.61
CA THR A 12 38.81 26.19 4.03
C THR A 12 37.29 26.05 4.01
N ALA A 13 36.70 26.05 2.82
CA ALA A 13 35.31 25.67 2.63
C ALA A 13 35.18 24.18 3.01
N ALA A 14 34.48 23.91 4.11
CA ALA A 14 34.11 22.55 4.49
C ALA A 14 33.10 22.05 3.45
N LEU A 15 33.54 21.13 2.59
CA LEU A 15 32.68 20.41 1.67
C LEU A 15 31.77 19.50 2.51
N VAL A 16 30.52 19.91 2.72
CA VAL A 16 29.50 19.04 3.31
C VAL A 16 29.18 17.98 2.26
N VAL A 17 29.82 16.82 2.37
CA VAL A 17 29.43 15.62 1.61
C VAL A 17 28.09 15.17 2.17
N VAL A 18 27.00 15.53 1.49
CA VAL A 18 25.70 14.91 1.71
C VAL A 18 25.83 13.47 1.26
N VAL A 19 26.10 12.56 2.20
CA VAL A 19 26.00 11.13 1.95
C VAL A 19 24.52 10.87 1.74
N ALA A 20 24.11 10.75 0.48
CA ALA A 20 22.83 10.16 0.13
C ALA A 20 22.82 8.76 0.75
N LEU A 21 22.02 8.57 1.79
CA LEU A 21 21.75 7.23 2.30
C LEU A 21 21.22 6.41 1.12
N PRO A 22 21.75 5.21 0.87
CA PRO A 22 21.20 4.38 -0.18
C PRO A 22 19.72 4.17 0.16
N ALA A 23 18.85 4.45 -0.81
CA ALA A 23 17.48 3.99 -0.77
C ALA A 23 17.52 2.53 -0.30
N PHE A 24 16.79 2.21 0.78
CA PHE A 24 16.75 0.88 1.37
C PHE A 24 16.68 -0.16 0.25
N ALA A 25 17.77 -0.90 0.01
CA ALA A 25 17.75 -1.97 -0.95
C ALA A 25 16.78 -3.01 -0.40
N VAL A 26 15.56 -2.99 -0.90
CA VAL A 26 14.48 -3.86 -0.47
C VAL A 26 14.92 -5.30 -0.68
N ASP A 27 15.04 -6.07 0.41
CA ASP A 27 15.38 -7.49 0.32
C ASP A 27 14.16 -8.33 -0.08
N LEU A 28 13.83 -8.28 -1.37
CA LEU A 28 12.81 -9.12 -2.01
C LEU A 28 13.09 -10.63 -1.83
N THR A 29 14.33 -11.02 -1.49
CA THR A 29 14.70 -12.41 -1.30
C THR A 29 14.16 -12.95 0.03
N ALA A 30 14.27 -12.19 1.12
CA ALA A 30 13.75 -12.58 2.43
C ALA A 30 12.21 -12.73 2.42
N GLU A 31 11.48 -11.78 1.82
CA GLU A 31 10.01 -11.86 1.72
C GLU A 31 9.56 -13.08 0.92
N THR A 32 10.21 -13.35 -0.22
CA THR A 32 9.89 -14.51 -1.05
C THR A 32 10.12 -15.82 -0.30
N VAL A 33 11.20 -15.91 0.48
CA VAL A 33 11.46 -17.07 1.35
C VAL A 33 10.38 -17.21 2.41
N LEU A 34 9.96 -16.10 3.04
CA LEU A 34 8.94 -16.12 4.10
C LEU A 34 7.57 -16.53 3.56
N ILE A 35 7.15 -16.00 2.41
CA ILE A 35 5.92 -16.40 1.71
C ILE A 35 5.93 -17.91 1.47
N LYS A 36 7.01 -18.44 0.89
CA LYS A 36 7.14 -19.88 0.62
C LYS A 36 7.09 -20.73 1.89
N LYS A 37 7.72 -20.29 2.98
CA LYS A 37 7.66 -20.99 4.27
C LYS A 37 6.24 -21.01 4.83
N LEU A 38 5.53 -19.89 4.77
CA LEU A 38 4.17 -19.78 5.29
C LEU A 38 3.17 -20.59 4.45
N GLN A 39 3.33 -20.61 3.12
CA GLN A 39 2.56 -21.51 2.23
C GLN A 39 2.77 -22.99 2.61
N ASN A 40 4.01 -23.41 2.88
CA ASN A 40 4.30 -24.77 3.31
C ASN A 40 3.68 -25.12 4.67
N VAL A 41 3.64 -24.17 5.60
CA VAL A 41 2.94 -24.34 6.88
C VAL A 41 1.44 -24.54 6.63
N LEU A 42 0.81 -23.66 5.83
CA LEU A 42 -0.62 -23.75 5.52
C LEU A 42 -1.01 -25.02 4.75
N ALA A 43 -0.10 -25.57 3.94
CA ALA A 43 -0.33 -26.84 3.24
C ALA A 43 -0.38 -28.06 4.18
N ARG A 44 0.24 -27.95 5.36
CA ARG A 44 0.31 -29.04 6.37
C ARG A 44 -0.66 -28.83 7.52
N LEU A 45 -1.12 -27.60 7.72
CA LEU A 45 -2.03 -27.22 8.80
C LEU A 45 -3.47 -27.63 8.44
N PRO A 46 -4.21 -28.32 9.33
CA PRO A 46 -5.63 -28.65 9.10
C PRO A 46 -6.50 -27.42 8.83
N GLU A 47 -7.55 -27.54 8.00
CA GLU A 47 -8.44 -26.41 7.68
C GLU A 47 -9.19 -25.87 8.91
N ASN A 48 -9.45 -26.73 9.91
CA ASN A 48 -10.13 -26.37 11.15
C ASN A 48 -9.18 -25.91 12.27
N ASP A 49 -7.86 -25.82 12.01
CA ASP A 49 -6.92 -25.34 12.99
C ASP A 49 -7.18 -23.85 13.32
N PRO A 50 -7.31 -23.48 14.61
CA PRO A 50 -7.63 -22.10 15.00
C PRO A 50 -6.58 -21.09 14.56
N SER A 51 -5.31 -21.52 14.42
CA SER A 51 -4.19 -20.66 14.03
C SER A 51 -4.16 -20.38 12.51
N ARG A 52 -4.91 -21.17 11.72
CA ARG A 52 -4.90 -21.07 10.26
C ARG A 52 -5.30 -19.69 9.78
N LYS A 53 -6.28 -19.09 10.45
CA LYS A 53 -6.79 -17.75 10.13
C LYS A 53 -5.66 -16.71 10.16
N ASP A 54 -4.91 -16.67 11.26
CA ASP A 54 -3.82 -15.70 11.45
C ASP A 54 -2.68 -15.93 10.45
N MET A 55 -2.40 -17.20 10.13
CA MET A 55 -1.41 -17.54 9.10
C MET A 55 -1.85 -17.12 7.70
N VAL A 56 -3.14 -17.24 7.37
CA VAL A 56 -3.70 -16.79 6.08
C VAL A 56 -3.67 -15.26 5.98
N LEU A 57 -4.04 -14.54 7.04
CA LEU A 57 -3.95 -13.08 7.09
C LEU A 57 -2.51 -12.62 6.88
N ARG A 58 -1.55 -13.22 7.59
CA ARG A 58 -0.14 -12.86 7.45
C ARG A 58 0.43 -13.18 6.07
N LEU A 59 -0.06 -14.23 5.41
CA LEU A 59 0.29 -14.51 4.03
C LEU A 59 -0.28 -13.46 3.07
N ALA A 60 -1.52 -13.02 3.30
CA ALA A 60 -2.14 -11.95 2.52
C ALA A 60 -1.38 -10.62 2.67
N ASP A 61 -0.99 -10.25 3.89
CA ASP A 61 -0.16 -9.07 4.17
C ASP A 61 1.18 -9.13 3.43
N LEU A 62 1.87 -10.28 3.46
CA LEU A 62 3.15 -10.46 2.76
C LEU A 62 3.02 -10.30 1.25
N HIS A 63 1.95 -10.84 0.66
CA HIS A 63 1.67 -10.63 -0.76
C HIS A 63 1.39 -9.15 -1.05
N ALA A 64 0.59 -8.47 -0.22
CA ALA A 64 0.29 -7.05 -0.40
C ALA A 64 1.56 -6.17 -0.31
N GLU A 65 2.43 -6.42 0.67
CA GLU A 65 3.69 -5.69 0.81
C GLU A 65 4.66 -5.97 -0.34
N ARG A 66 4.84 -7.24 -0.72
CA ARG A 66 5.70 -7.58 -1.87
C ARG A 66 5.20 -6.93 -3.15
N ALA A 67 3.88 -6.88 -3.36
CA ALA A 67 3.29 -6.18 -4.49
C ALA A 67 3.65 -4.68 -4.50
N ARG A 68 3.54 -4.02 -3.34
CA ARG A 68 3.89 -2.60 -3.18
C ARG A 68 5.36 -2.36 -3.51
N LEU A 69 6.25 -3.19 -2.97
CA LEU A 69 7.69 -3.10 -3.17
C LEU A 69 8.09 -3.33 -4.63
N LEU A 70 7.52 -4.35 -5.27
CA LEU A 70 7.73 -4.62 -6.69
C LEU A 70 7.29 -3.44 -7.55
N SER A 71 6.14 -2.84 -7.24
CA SER A 71 5.62 -1.67 -7.96
C SER A 71 6.55 -0.45 -7.80
N VAL A 72 6.99 -0.14 -6.57
CA VAL A 72 7.92 0.98 -6.32
C VAL A 72 9.24 0.79 -7.07
N ASN A 73 9.82 -0.40 -7.02
CA ASN A 73 11.08 -0.71 -7.73
C ASN A 73 10.93 -0.64 -9.26
N GLU A 74 9.75 -0.95 -9.80
CA GLU A 74 9.48 -0.78 -11.24
C GLU A 74 9.33 0.71 -11.60
N LEU A 75 8.63 1.48 -10.76
CA LEU A 75 8.47 2.94 -10.87
C LEU A 75 9.81 3.68 -10.87
N GLU A 76 10.73 3.32 -9.98
CA GLU A 76 12.07 3.92 -9.91
C GLU A 76 12.90 3.66 -11.17
N LYS A 77 12.58 2.61 -11.93
CA LYS A 77 13.23 2.29 -13.22
C LYS A 77 12.60 3.03 -14.40
N GLY A 78 11.58 3.86 -14.16
CA GLY A 78 10.96 4.71 -15.18
C GLY A 78 9.94 3.99 -16.06
N CYS A 79 9.16 3.03 -15.51
CA CYS A 79 8.05 2.44 -16.25
C CYS A 79 7.04 3.51 -16.68
N THR A 80 6.58 3.40 -17.93
CA THR A 80 5.45 4.18 -18.45
C THR A 80 4.11 3.49 -18.18
N GLU A 81 4.13 2.15 -18.19
CA GLU A 81 3.03 1.28 -17.79
C GLU A 81 3.60 0.27 -16.80
N CYS A 82 3.21 0.37 -15.54
CA CYS A 82 3.79 -0.41 -14.45
C CYS A 82 2.82 -1.54 -14.08
N ASN A 83 3.28 -2.78 -14.20
CA ASN A 83 2.46 -3.97 -13.96
C ASN A 83 3.00 -4.86 -12.83
N ALA A 84 4.15 -4.52 -12.26
CA ALA A 84 4.77 -5.28 -11.19
C ALA A 84 3.86 -5.38 -9.95
N GLY A 85 3.92 -6.53 -9.31
CA GLY A 85 3.10 -6.85 -8.15
C GLY A 85 1.64 -7.23 -8.45
N THR A 86 1.20 -7.28 -9.72
CA THR A 86 -0.20 -7.62 -10.04
C THR A 86 -0.60 -9.01 -9.57
N GLU A 87 0.25 -10.01 -9.76
CA GLU A 87 0.01 -11.37 -9.28
C GLU A 87 -0.09 -11.41 -7.74
N ASP A 88 0.83 -10.74 -7.06
CA ASP A 88 0.82 -10.62 -5.60
C ASP A 88 -0.45 -9.92 -5.08
N ARG A 89 -0.92 -8.85 -5.74
CA ARG A 89 -2.19 -8.20 -5.40
C ARG A 89 -3.35 -9.19 -5.52
N GLN A 90 -3.40 -9.98 -6.58
CA GLN A 90 -4.46 -10.98 -6.77
C GLN A 90 -4.41 -12.07 -5.69
N GLN A 91 -3.22 -12.55 -5.31
CA GLN A 91 -3.06 -13.50 -4.21
C GLN A 91 -3.54 -12.92 -2.88
N ALA A 92 -3.13 -11.69 -2.55
CA ALA A 92 -3.57 -10.99 -1.34
C ALA A 92 -5.09 -10.85 -1.30
N ILE A 93 -5.71 -10.38 -2.39
CA ILE A 93 -7.17 -10.25 -2.52
C ILE A 93 -7.86 -11.59 -2.27
N GLY A 94 -7.42 -12.67 -2.91
CA GLY A 94 -8.04 -13.99 -2.77
C GLY A 94 -8.01 -14.51 -1.33
N LEU A 95 -6.90 -14.29 -0.62
CA LEU A 95 -6.75 -14.68 0.78
C LEU A 95 -7.63 -13.83 1.71
N TYR A 96 -7.66 -12.52 1.51
CA TYR A 96 -8.55 -11.61 2.27
C TYR A 96 -10.03 -11.92 2.05
N GLU A 97 -10.44 -12.13 0.80
CA GLU A 97 -11.81 -12.53 0.49
C GLU A 97 -12.16 -13.89 1.13
N LYS A 98 -11.21 -14.83 1.20
CA LYS A 98 -11.41 -16.10 1.93
C LYS A 98 -11.71 -15.84 3.40
N ILE A 99 -10.95 -14.96 4.05
CA ILE A 99 -11.18 -14.58 5.45
C ILE A 99 -12.56 -13.95 5.63
N LEU A 100 -12.96 -13.01 4.77
CA LEU A 100 -14.27 -12.37 4.87
C LEU A 100 -15.45 -13.35 4.70
N ARG A 101 -15.29 -14.41 3.91
CA ARG A 101 -16.34 -15.42 3.71
C ARG A 101 -16.53 -16.33 4.92
N THR A 102 -15.46 -16.62 5.66
CA THR A 102 -15.47 -17.61 6.74
C THR A 102 -15.47 -16.98 8.13
N ASN A 103 -15.36 -15.65 8.23
CA ASN A 103 -15.20 -14.95 9.50
C ASN A 103 -16.16 -13.76 9.58
N ASP A 104 -16.96 -13.70 10.64
CA ASP A 104 -17.82 -12.59 10.96
C ASP A 104 -17.22 -11.61 11.98
N GLY A 105 -16.02 -11.90 12.50
CA GLY A 105 -15.41 -11.26 13.66
C GLY A 105 -14.51 -10.04 13.41
N ALA A 106 -13.63 -9.78 14.38
CA ALA A 106 -12.87 -8.54 14.58
C ALA A 106 -11.95 -8.13 13.42
N ASP A 107 -11.52 -9.09 12.59
CA ASP A 107 -10.53 -8.84 11.53
C ASP A 107 -11.12 -8.08 10.33
N LYS A 108 -12.46 -8.01 10.21
CA LYS A 108 -13.14 -7.37 9.08
C LYS A 108 -12.64 -5.95 8.82
N GLY A 109 -12.49 -5.13 9.86
CA GLY A 109 -12.00 -3.76 9.73
C GLY A 109 -10.63 -3.71 9.06
N ALA A 110 -9.67 -4.47 9.56
CA ALA A 110 -8.33 -4.55 8.99
C ALA A 110 -8.37 -5.08 7.54
N VAL A 111 -9.15 -6.13 7.28
CA VAL A 111 -9.25 -6.73 5.94
C VAL A 111 -9.87 -5.76 4.92
N TYR A 112 -10.92 -5.02 5.28
CA TYR A 112 -11.50 -4.01 4.39
C TYR A 112 -10.53 -2.84 4.15
N THR A 113 -9.73 -2.45 5.15
CA THR A 113 -8.68 -1.43 5.00
C THR A 113 -7.63 -1.84 3.98
N GLN A 114 -7.25 -3.13 3.94
CA GLN A 114 -6.30 -3.65 2.96
C GLN A 114 -6.95 -3.79 1.57
N LEU A 115 -8.17 -4.33 1.50
CA LEU A 115 -8.86 -4.61 0.24
C LEU A 115 -9.23 -3.34 -0.56
N ARG A 116 -9.54 -2.22 0.10
CA ARG A 116 -9.99 -0.98 -0.59
C ARG A 116 -8.99 -0.52 -1.65
N HIS A 117 -7.70 -0.51 -1.29
CA HIS A 117 -6.60 -0.12 -2.19
C HIS A 117 -6.26 -1.23 -3.18
N LEU A 118 -6.24 -2.48 -2.72
CA LEU A 118 -5.94 -3.61 -3.60
C LEU A 118 -6.94 -3.71 -4.76
N TYR A 119 -8.24 -3.57 -4.49
CA TYR A 119 -9.27 -3.57 -5.54
C TYR A 119 -9.10 -2.41 -6.51
N GLU A 120 -8.77 -1.22 -6.02
CA GLU A 120 -8.52 -0.06 -6.88
C GLU A 120 -7.33 -0.31 -7.82
N MET A 121 -6.23 -0.84 -7.28
CA MET A 121 -5.00 -1.15 -8.02
C MET A 121 -5.17 -2.24 -9.07
N VAL A 122 -6.14 -3.15 -8.93
CA VAL A 122 -6.47 -4.17 -9.95
C VAL A 122 -7.68 -3.79 -10.82
N GLY A 123 -8.21 -2.57 -10.66
CA GLY A 123 -9.32 -2.07 -11.48
C GLY A 123 -10.72 -2.58 -11.08
N GLU A 124 -10.85 -3.26 -9.95
CA GLU A 124 -12.11 -3.79 -9.40
C GLU A 124 -12.92 -2.70 -8.69
N LYS A 125 -13.28 -1.65 -9.43
CA LYS A 125 -13.87 -0.40 -8.91
C LYS A 125 -15.10 -0.59 -8.01
N SER A 126 -16.01 -1.49 -8.39
CA SER A 126 -17.22 -1.78 -7.61
C SER A 126 -16.91 -2.40 -6.24
N LYS A 127 -15.93 -3.32 -6.20
CA LYS A 127 -15.46 -3.94 -4.95
C LYS A 127 -14.71 -2.91 -4.09
N ALA A 128 -13.93 -2.03 -4.70
CA ALA A 128 -13.26 -0.92 -4.00
C ALA A 128 -14.30 0.01 -3.32
N ILE A 129 -15.32 0.47 -4.05
CA ILE A 129 -16.43 1.29 -3.52
C ILE A 129 -17.11 0.59 -2.33
N THR A 130 -17.36 -0.72 -2.44
CA THR A 130 -17.94 -1.51 -1.34
C THR A 130 -17.03 -1.54 -0.11
N ALA A 131 -15.73 -1.74 -0.30
CA ALA A 131 -14.75 -1.74 0.79
C ALA A 131 -14.63 -0.36 1.46
N TYR A 132 -14.55 0.73 0.68
CA TYR A 132 -14.58 2.08 1.23
C TYR A 132 -15.89 2.38 1.97
N GLY A 133 -17.04 1.93 1.44
CA GLY A 133 -18.33 2.04 2.13
C GLY A 133 -18.37 1.34 3.49
N TYR A 134 -17.66 0.21 3.63
CA TYR A 134 -17.48 -0.43 4.94
C TYR A 134 -16.69 0.48 5.90
N ILE A 135 -15.61 1.11 5.45
CA ILE A 135 -14.82 2.05 6.26
C ILE A 135 -15.70 3.23 6.72
N LEU A 136 -16.46 3.84 5.81
CA LEU A 136 -17.34 4.97 6.14
C LEU A 136 -18.42 4.60 7.17
N LYS A 137 -18.89 3.35 7.17
CA LYS A 137 -19.92 2.89 8.11
C LYS A 137 -19.38 2.55 9.50
N ASN A 138 -18.14 2.08 9.60
CA ASN A 138 -17.62 1.44 10.81
C ASN A 138 -16.43 2.15 11.45
N SER A 139 -15.73 3.03 10.71
CA SER A 139 -14.60 3.79 11.25
C SER A 139 -15.08 5.05 11.97
N GLN A 140 -14.38 5.40 13.05
CA GLN A 140 -14.48 6.70 13.72
C GLN A 140 -13.23 7.56 13.46
N ASP A 141 -12.24 7.02 12.76
CA ASP A 141 -11.03 7.77 12.40
C ASP A 141 -11.33 8.75 11.26
N PRO A 142 -11.24 10.08 11.52
CA PRO A 142 -11.50 11.10 10.51
C PRO A 142 -10.58 10.97 9.28
N VAL A 143 -9.34 10.49 9.46
CA VAL A 143 -8.39 10.32 8.36
C VAL A 143 -8.87 9.21 7.43
N ALA A 144 -9.17 8.03 7.97
CA ALA A 144 -9.71 6.92 7.19
C ALA A 144 -11.04 7.27 6.49
N ILE A 145 -11.90 8.06 7.14
CA ILE A 145 -13.16 8.55 6.55
C ILE A 145 -12.91 9.52 5.39
N GLY A 146 -12.00 10.47 5.58
CA GLY A 146 -11.60 11.42 4.53
C GLY A 146 -10.99 10.72 3.32
N GLU A 147 -10.07 9.78 3.54
CA GLU A 147 -9.50 8.95 2.48
C GLU A 147 -10.57 8.16 1.73
N ALA A 148 -11.52 7.54 2.44
CA ALA A 148 -12.57 6.77 1.81
C ALA A 148 -13.49 7.63 0.94
N HIS A 149 -13.86 8.84 1.40
CA HIS A 149 -14.59 9.78 0.56
C HIS A 149 -13.79 10.21 -0.66
N LEU A 150 -12.52 10.61 -0.48
CA LEU A 150 -11.66 11.03 -1.57
C LEU A 150 -11.53 9.93 -2.64
N SER A 151 -11.17 8.71 -2.25
CA SER A 151 -10.99 7.60 -3.19
C SER A 151 -12.29 7.23 -3.91
N MET A 152 -13.44 7.22 -3.23
CA MET A 152 -14.73 6.98 -3.91
C MET A 152 -15.05 8.10 -4.91
N GLY A 153 -14.81 9.37 -4.55
CA GLY A 153 -14.96 10.51 -5.46
C GLY A 153 -14.09 10.37 -6.71
N GLU A 154 -12.82 10.00 -6.53
CA GLU A 154 -11.87 9.75 -7.63
C GLU A 154 -12.29 8.58 -8.52
N ILE A 155 -12.81 7.49 -7.94
CA ILE A 155 -13.32 6.35 -8.73
C ILE A 155 -14.48 6.80 -9.63
N TYR A 156 -15.45 7.54 -9.08
CA TYR A 156 -16.58 8.07 -9.85
C TYR A 156 -16.14 9.10 -10.90
N PHE A 157 -15.23 9.99 -10.54
CA PHE A 157 -14.67 10.98 -11.45
C PHE A 157 -14.01 10.31 -12.67
N ARG A 158 -13.16 9.31 -12.45
CA ARG A 158 -12.52 8.52 -13.52
C ARG A 158 -13.50 7.70 -14.36
N GLN A 159 -14.74 7.50 -13.90
CA GLN A 159 -15.83 6.88 -14.66
C GLN A 159 -16.68 7.91 -15.43
N GLY A 160 -16.43 9.22 -15.24
CA GLY A 160 -17.28 10.29 -15.77
C GLY A 160 -18.60 10.48 -15.01
N ASP A 161 -18.77 9.79 -13.87
CA ASP A 161 -19.96 9.91 -13.02
C ASP A 161 -19.81 11.07 -12.04
N PHE A 162 -19.81 12.29 -12.59
CA PHE A 162 -19.63 13.50 -11.79
C PHE A 162 -20.75 13.70 -10.76
N ARG A 163 -21.95 13.19 -11.04
CA ARG A 163 -23.09 13.28 -10.13
C ARG A 163 -22.83 12.56 -8.82
N ASN A 164 -22.19 11.40 -8.88
CA ASN A 164 -21.80 10.66 -7.67
C ASN A 164 -20.45 11.15 -7.11
N ALA A 165 -19.53 11.69 -7.91
CA ALA A 165 -18.25 12.20 -7.42
C ALA A 165 -18.38 13.44 -6.52
N ILE A 166 -19.21 14.42 -6.90
CA ILE A 166 -19.38 15.70 -6.19
C ILE A 166 -19.66 15.53 -4.69
N PRO A 167 -20.69 14.78 -4.24
CA PRO A 167 -20.99 14.66 -2.82
C PRO A 167 -19.84 14.03 -2.01
N HIS A 168 -19.00 13.19 -2.64
CA HIS A 168 -17.81 12.66 -1.99
C HIS A 168 -16.74 13.74 -1.77
N TYR A 169 -16.47 14.59 -2.76
CA TYR A 169 -15.54 15.71 -2.59
C TYR A 169 -16.02 16.74 -1.57
N GLU A 170 -17.33 17.05 -1.55
CA GLU A 170 -17.91 17.95 -0.56
C GLU A 170 -17.69 17.44 0.87
N LYS A 171 -17.77 16.12 1.09
CA LYS A 171 -17.50 15.52 2.40
C LYS A 171 -16.05 15.64 2.85
N VAL A 172 -15.10 15.67 1.92
CA VAL A 172 -13.67 15.88 2.22
C VAL A 172 -13.42 17.34 2.60
N MET A 173 -14.08 18.29 1.93
CA MET A 173 -13.91 19.73 2.18
C MET A 173 -14.61 20.25 3.44
N ALA A 174 -15.62 19.53 3.93
CA ALA A 174 -16.42 19.93 5.07
C ALA A 174 -15.83 19.54 6.44
N ASN A 175 -14.71 18.80 6.46
CA ASN A 175 -14.01 18.35 7.68
C ASN A 175 -12.80 19.22 8.02
#